data_AF-A0A9D2G9A2-F1
#
_entry.id   AF-A0A9D2G9A2-F1
#
_cell.length_a   1.000
_cell.length_b   1.000
_cell.length_c   1.000
_cell.angle_alpha   90.00
_cell.angle_beta   90.00
_cell.angle_gamma   90.00
#
_symmetry.space_group_name_H-M   'P 1'
#
loop_
_entity.id
_entity.type
_entity.pdbx_description
1 polymer ?
#
loop_
_entity_poly.entity_id
_entity_poly.type
_entity_poly.pdbx_seq_one_letter_code
_entity_poly.pdbx_strand_id
1 'polypeptide(L)' 'MILRKLEPQERAETRKLWEEVFPEDTKEFLDYYYFVKTGINEIYVIEADGEIRSMIQLNPYKIQIMDRECASHYII' A
#
# COMPACT_ATOMS: atom_id res chain seq x y z
N MET A 1 8.47 12.93 -13.09
CA MET A 1 7.98 11.65 -12.52
C MET A 1 9.13 10.98 -11.78
N ILE A 2 8.96 10.72 -10.49
CA ILE A 2 9.99 10.11 -9.62
C ILE A 2 9.36 8.91 -8.93
N LEU A 3 10.01 7.75 -9.02
CA LEU A 3 9.65 6.57 -8.22
C LEU A 3 10.35 6.66 -6.85
N ARG A 4 9.60 6.57 -5.76
CA ARG A 4 10.19 6.47 -4.41
C ARG A 4 9.40 5.55 -3.50
N LYS A 5 10.09 5.00 -2.50
CA LYS A 5 9.47 4.31 -1.36
C LYS A 5 9.05 5.37 -0.32
N LEU A 6 7.86 5.23 0.24
CA LEU A 6 7.38 6.12 1.31
C LEU A 6 7.93 5.70 2.67
N GLU A 7 8.33 6.68 3.46
CA GLU A 7 8.59 6.50 4.88
C GLU A 7 7.28 6.24 5.64
N PRO A 8 7.32 5.57 6.81
CA PRO A 8 6.11 5.20 7.55
C PRO A 8 5.13 6.36 7.80
N GLN A 9 5.64 7.55 8.11
CA GLN A 9 4.84 8.75 8.37
C GLN A 9 4.13 9.31 7.13
N GLU A 10 4.63 9.02 5.92
CA GLU A 10 4.08 9.54 4.66
C GLU A 10 2.99 8.61 4.09
N ARG A 11 2.88 7.36 4.56
CA ARG A 11 1.99 6.35 4.00
C ARG A 11 0.53 6.82 3.96
N ALA A 12 0.07 7.58 4.94
CA ALA A 12 -1.30 8.09 4.99
C ALA A 12 -1.66 8.99 3.80
N GLU A 13 -0.68 9.59 3.12
CA GLU A 13 -0.88 10.47 1.95
C GLU A 13 -1.48 9.71 0.76
N THR A 14 -1.31 8.39 0.70
CA THR A 14 -1.86 7.58 -0.41
C THR A 14 -3.33 7.24 -0.26
N ARG A 15 -3.95 7.54 0.90
CA ARG A 15 -5.35 7.20 1.17
C ARG A 15 -6.32 7.84 0.17
N LYS A 16 -6.07 9.10 -0.20
CA LYS A 16 -6.91 9.82 -1.15
C LYS A 16 -7.02 9.09 -2.49
N LEU A 17 -5.91 8.55 -2.99
CA LEU A 17 -5.90 7.77 -4.24
C LEU A 17 -6.67 6.45 -4.09
N TRP A 18 -6.62 5.82 -2.92
CA TRP A 18 -7.40 4.60 -2.67
C TRP A 18 -8.89 4.90 -2.71
N GLU A 19 -9.35 5.93 -1.99
CA GLU A 19 -10.76 6.33 -1.93
C GLU A 19 -11.31 6.73 -3.30
N GLU A 20 -10.48 7.28 -4.19
CA GLU A 20 -10.86 7.61 -5.57
C GLU A 20 -10.98 6.37 -6.48
N VAL A 21 -10.13 5.36 -6.28
CA VAL A 21 -10.06 4.17 -7.17
C VAL A 21 -10.98 3.04 -6.71
N PHE A 22 -11.19 2.88 -5.40
CA PHE A 22 -12.03 1.85 -4.79
C PHE A 22 -13.15 2.49 -3.94
N PRO A 23 -14.12 3.19 -4.57
CA PRO A 23 -15.19 3.88 -3.85
C PRO A 23 -16.12 2.95 -3.06
N GLU A 24 -16.10 1.64 -3.32
CA GLU A 24 -16.83 0.61 -2.58
C GLU A 24 -16.22 0.28 -1.22
N ASP A 25 -14.93 0.57 -1.01
CA ASP A 25 -14.25 0.30 0.25
C ASP A 25 -14.71 1.31 1.32
N THR A 26 -15.18 0.79 2.45
CA THR A 26 -15.73 1.66 3.49
C THR A 26 -14.64 2.44 4.23
N LYS A 27 -15.02 3.58 4.80
CA LYS A 27 -14.14 4.38 5.65
C LYS A 27 -13.56 3.53 6.80
N GLU A 28 -14.37 2.69 7.42
CA GLU A 28 -13.96 1.84 8.54
C GLU A 28 -12.91 0.80 8.10
N PHE A 29 -13.04 0.26 6.89
CA PHE A 29 -12.04 -0.64 6.33
C PHE A 29 -10.72 0.07 6.09
N LEU A 30 -10.74 1.26 5.49
CA LEU A 30 -9.53 2.04 5.23
C LEU A 30 -8.88 2.54 6.52
N ASP A 31 -9.68 2.93 7.52
CA ASP A 31 -9.17 3.26 8.86
C ASP A 31 -8.43 2.08 9.48
N TYR A 32 -9.03 0.89 9.45
CA TYR A 32 -8.39 -0.35 9.90
C TYR A 32 -7.10 -0.64 9.11
N TYR A 33 -7.15 -0.55 7.78
CA TYR A 33 -6.03 -0.87 6.91
C TYR A 33 -4.84 0.07 7.16
N TYR A 34 -5.08 1.39 7.17
CA TYR A 34 -4.02 2.38 7.41
C TYR A 34 -3.54 2.46 8.86
N PHE A 35 -4.27 1.88 9.81
CA PHE A 35 -3.82 1.72 11.19
C PHE A 35 -2.98 0.44 11.39
N VAL A 36 -3.38 -0.67 10.77
CA VAL A 36 -2.77 -1.99 11.02
C VAL A 36 -1.76 -2.38 9.95
N LYS A 37 -2.12 -2.30 8.67
CA LYS A 37 -1.34 -2.87 7.56
C LYS A 37 -0.16 -2.01 7.16
N THR A 38 -0.31 -0.70 7.19
CA THR A 38 0.77 0.25 6.90
C THR A 38 1.95 0.15 7.87
N GLY A 39 1.81 -0.51 9.03
CA GLY A 39 2.95 -0.75 9.93
C GLY A 39 4.01 -1.71 9.35
N ILE A 40 3.60 -2.62 8.47
CA ILE A 40 4.46 -3.65 7.87
C ILE A 40 4.52 -3.58 6.33
N ASN A 41 3.67 -2.77 5.71
CA ASN A 41 3.59 -2.60 4.25
C ASN A 41 4.77 -1.77 3.71
N GLU A 42 5.22 -2.10 2.51
CA GLU A 42 6.07 -1.23 1.70
C GLU A 42 5.25 -0.54 0.60
N ILE A 43 5.13 0.78 0.68
CA ILE A 43 4.40 1.58 -0.32
C ILE A 43 5.40 2.30 -1.20
N TYR A 44 5.28 2.11 -2.52
CA TYR A 44 6.00 2.86 -3.53
C TYR A 44 5.05 3.76 -4.29
N VAL A 45 5.53 4.94 -4.65
CA VAL A 45 4.74 5.95 -5.36
C VAL A 45 5.46 6.49 -6.58
N ILE A 46 4.70 6.94 -7.57
CA ILE A 46 5.18 7.87 -8.60
C ILE A 46 4.71 9.26 -8.24
N GLU A 47 5.65 10.18 -8.09
CA GLU A 47 5.39 11.60 -7.86
C GLU A 47 5.61 12.40 -9.14
N ALA A 48 4.69 13.33 -9.42
CA ALA A 48 4.82 14.32 -10.48
C ALA A 48 4.23 15.65 -10.01
N ASP A 49 4.96 16.74 -10.27
CA ASP A 49 4.55 18.11 -9.93
C ASP A 49 4.26 18.32 -8.43
N GLY A 50 5.02 17.62 -7.57
CA GLY A 50 4.86 17.69 -6.12
C GLY A 50 3.68 16.89 -5.57
N GLU A 51 2.97 16.12 -6.41
CA GLU A 51 1.83 15.31 -6.02
C GLU A 51 2.08 13.82 -6.28
N ILE A 52 1.57 12.96 -5.40
CA ILE A 52 1.50 11.52 -5.62
C ILE A 52 0.47 11.26 -6.73
N ARG A 53 0.90 10.64 -7.83
CA ARG A 53 0.05 10.34 -9.00
C ARG A 53 -0.37 8.88 -9.09
N SER A 54 0.43 7.97 -8.54
CA SER A 54 0.10 6.55 -8.46
C SER A 54 0.81 5.92 -7.27
N MET A 55 0.26 4.82 -6.78
CA MET A 55 0.84 4.03 -5.71
C MET A 55 0.83 2.54 -6.06
N ILE A 56 1.70 1.78 -5.42
CA ILE A 56 1.62 0.32 -5.28
C ILE A 56 1.94 -0.02 -3.83
N GLN A 57 1.15 -0.92 -3.24
CA GLN A 57 1.35 -1.37 -1.87
C GLN A 57 1.75 -2.84 -1.83
N LEU A 58 2.90 -3.11 -1.22
CA LEU A 58 3.47 -4.45 -1.09
C LEU A 58 3.25 -4.95 0.33
N ASN A 59 2.18 -5.72 0.53
CA ASN A 59 1.90 -6.35 1.83
C ASN A 59 2.71 -7.64 1.96
N PRO A 60 3.64 -7.77 2.92
CA PRO A 60 4.45 -8.97 3.07
C PRO A 60 3.61 -10.13 3.61
N TYR A 61 3.69 -11.28 2.95
CA TYR A 61 3.05 -12.52 3.35
C TYR A 61 4.00 -13.71 3.15
N LYS A 62 3.82 -14.72 4.00
CA LYS A 62 4.39 -16.05 3.77
C LYS A 62 3.33 -16.91 3.10
N ILE A 63 3.70 -17.55 2.00
CA ILE A 63 2.82 -18.44 1.25
C ILE A 63 3.39 -19.86 1.27
N GLN A 64 2.51 -20.85 1.35
CA GLN A 64 2.87 -22.26 1.24
C GLN A 64 2.71 -22.71 -0.21
N ILE A 65 3.80 -23.17 -0.84
CA ILE A 65 3.81 -23.77 -2.17
C ILE A 65 4.28 -25.21 -2.01
N MET A 66 3.32 -26.15 -2.11
CA MET A 66 3.55 -27.58 -1.85
C MET A 66 4.13 -27.80 -0.44
N ASP A 67 5.36 -28.28 -0.33
CA ASP A 67 6.10 -28.55 0.90
C ASP A 67 7.03 -27.40 1.32
N ARG A 68 6.97 -26.23 0.67
CA ARG A 68 7.84 -25.08 0.94
C ARG A 68 7.08 -23.83 1.35
N GLU A 69 7.62 -23.11 2.33
CA GLU A 69 7.21 -21.74 2.66
C GLU A 69 8.05 -20.74 1.87
N CYS A 70 7.42 -19.73 1.28
CA CYS A 70 8.08 -18.68 0.50
C CYS A 70 7.62 -17.29 0.97
N ALA A 71 8.54 -16.33 1.01
CA ALA A 71 8.18 -14.93 1.18
C ALA A 71 7.57 -14.40 -0.13
N SER A 72 6.50 -13.61 -0.01
CA SER A 72 5.79 -13.01 -1.11
C SER A 72 5.22 -11.65 -0.69
N HIS A 73 4.80 -10.85 -1.68
CA HIS A 73 4.05 -9.63 -1.46
C HIS A 73 2.69 -9.73 -2.14
N TYR A 74 1.63 -9.48 -1.38
CA TYR A 74 0.30 -9.24 -1.95
C TYR A 74 0.25 -7.78 -2.41
N ILE A 75 -0.01 -7.60 -3.70
CA ILE A 75 -0.02 -6.29 -4.35
C ILE A 75 -1.42 -5.71 -4.26
N ILE A 76 -1.49 -4.45 -3.84
CA ILE A 76 -2.67 -3.57 -3.96
C ILE A 76 -2.28 -2.37 -4.80
#